data_AF-A0A5C7QZW0-F1
#
_entry.id   AF-A0A5C7QZW0-F1
#
_cell.length_a   1.000
_cell.length_b   1.000
_cell.length_c   1.000
_cell.angle_alpha   90.00
_cell.angle_beta   90.00
_cell.angle_gamma   90.00
#
_symmetry.space_group_name_H-M   'P 1'
#
loop_
_entity.id
_entity.type
_entity.pdbx_description
1 polymer ?
#
loop_
_entity_poly.entity_id
_entity_poly.type
_entity_poly.pdbx_seq_one_letter_code
_entity_poly.pdbx_strand_id
1 'polypeptide(L)'
;MSTASALLREDLRAFGGYSSARSTAVRGDVWLNANESPSASPADAEGALRRYPDPQPQALRDALASLYGVVPAQVLATRGSDEGIDLLLCVFCVLG
;
A
#
# COMPACT_ATOMS: atom_id res chain seq x y z
N MET A 1 -2.48 -4.62 33.69
CA MET A 1 -2.26 -4.00 32.37
C MET A 1 -0.77 -3.91 32.12
N SER A 2 -0.28 -4.24 30.93
CA SER A 2 1.14 -4.04 30.62
C SER A 2 1.45 -2.54 30.57
N THR A 3 2.69 -2.17 30.86
CA THR A 3 3.16 -0.78 30.72
C THR A 3 2.95 -0.23 29.30
N ALA A 4 3.07 -1.08 28.28
CA ALA A 4 2.83 -0.70 26.89
C ALA A 4 1.38 -0.29 26.61
N SER A 5 0.39 -1.00 27.16
CA SER A 5 -1.04 -0.66 26.96
C SER A 5 -1.41 0.70 27.55
N ALA A 6 -0.74 1.11 28.64
CA ALA A 6 -0.96 2.41 29.27
C ALA A 6 -0.43 3.58 28.42
N LEU A 7 0.53 3.32 27.51
CA LEU A 7 1.14 4.31 26.62
C LEU A 7 0.44 4.43 25.26
N LEU A 8 -0.53 3.56 24.96
CA LEU A 8 -1.32 3.65 23.73
C LEU A 8 -2.19 4.90 23.74
N ARG A 9 -2.25 5.58 22.58
CA ARG A 9 -3.21 6.64 22.32
C ARG A 9 -4.62 6.12 22.57
N GLU A 10 -5.47 6.97 23.15
CA GLU A 10 -6.82 6.59 23.57
C GLU A 10 -7.65 6.02 22.40
N ASP A 11 -7.58 6.67 21.23
CA ASP A 11 -8.32 6.29 20.03
C ASP A 11 -7.96 4.91 19.48
N LEU A 12 -6.76 4.41 19.80
CA LEU A 12 -6.29 3.09 19.35
C LEU A 12 -6.58 1.96 20.34
N ARG A 13 -7.00 2.26 21.58
CA ARG A 13 -7.21 1.23 22.61
C ARG A 13 -8.34 0.26 22.25
N ALA A 14 -9.38 0.75 21.58
CA ALA A 14 -10.53 -0.03 21.12
C ALA A 14 -10.50 -0.33 19.60
N PHE A 15 -9.44 0.08 18.89
CA PHE A 15 -9.37 -0.09 17.44
C PHE A 15 -9.17 -1.56 17.06
N GLY A 16 -10.12 -2.12 16.31
CA GLY A 16 -10.13 -3.55 15.95
C GLY A 16 -9.14 -3.95 14.85
N GLY A 17 -8.53 -2.98 14.16
CA GLY A 17 -7.69 -3.26 13.00
C GLY A 17 -8.47 -3.67 11.76
N TYR A 18 -7.81 -3.61 10.60
CA TYR A 18 -8.36 -4.12 9.36
C TYR A 18 -8.21 -5.65 9.27
N SER A 19 -9.25 -6.35 8.83
CA SER A 19 -9.20 -7.79 8.51
C SER A 19 -9.16 -7.97 7.00
N SER A 20 -8.06 -8.56 6.51
CA SER A 20 -7.84 -8.89 5.10
C SER A 20 -8.30 -10.30 4.76
N ALA A 21 -8.36 -10.62 3.47
CA ALA A 21 -8.63 -11.98 2.98
C ALA A 21 -7.64 -13.03 3.53
N ARG A 22 -6.40 -12.63 3.84
CA ARG A 22 -5.36 -13.51 4.43
C ARG A 22 -5.43 -13.63 5.95
N SER A 23 -6.13 -12.73 6.65
CA SER A 23 -6.31 -12.84 8.11
C SER A 23 -7.42 -13.83 8.49
N THR A 24 -8.14 -14.37 7.51
CA THR A 24 -9.07 -15.48 7.71
C THR A 24 -8.37 -16.78 7.32
N ALA A 25 -8.28 -17.76 8.23
CA ALA A 25 -7.67 -19.05 7.96
C ALA A 25 -8.56 -19.90 7.05
N VAL A 26 -8.56 -19.59 5.75
CA VAL A 26 -9.29 -20.33 4.71
C VAL A 26 -8.36 -21.41 4.14
N ARG A 27 -8.85 -22.63 3.92
CA ARG A 27 -8.14 -23.68 3.17
C ARG A 27 -8.84 -23.87 1.82
N GLY A 28 -8.09 -23.89 0.73
CA GLY A 28 -8.63 -24.15 -0.61
C GLY A 28 -7.54 -24.15 -1.68
N ASP A 29 -7.86 -24.73 -2.83
CA ASP A 29 -6.95 -24.80 -3.98
C ASP A 29 -7.28 -23.72 -5.04
N VAL A 30 -8.40 -23.02 -4.88
CA VAL A 30 -8.87 -21.93 -5.75
C VAL A 30 -9.11 -20.67 -4.91
N TRP A 31 -8.44 -19.58 -5.26
CA TRP A 31 -8.43 -18.32 -4.50
C TRP A 31 -9.03 -17.19 -5.34
N LEU A 32 -10.28 -16.81 -5.03
CA LEU A 32 -11.04 -15.74 -5.69
C LEU A 32 -11.62 -14.75 -4.66
N ASN A 33 -10.81 -14.36 -3.67
CA ASN A 33 -11.24 -13.59 -2.49
C ASN A 33 -10.52 -12.25 -2.31
N ALA A 34 -9.48 -11.96 -3.10
CA ALA A 34 -8.63 -10.78 -2.94
C ALA A 34 -8.45 -9.95 -4.22
N ASN A 35 -9.20 -10.26 -5.29
CA ASN A 35 -9.09 -9.62 -6.61
C ASN A 35 -7.66 -9.67 -7.21
N GLU A 36 -6.84 -10.62 -6.79
CA GLU A 36 -5.50 -10.84 -7.34
C GLU A 36 -5.58 -11.38 -8.78
N SER A 37 -4.59 -11.03 -9.62
CA SER A 37 -4.42 -11.69 -10.91
C SER A 37 -4.20 -13.19 -10.71
N PRO A 38 -4.82 -14.06 -11.53
CA PRO A 38 -4.57 -15.51 -11.46
C PRO A 38 -3.14 -15.89 -11.88
N SER A 39 -2.44 -15.01 -12.60
CA SER A 39 -1.08 -15.24 -13.12
C SER A 39 -0.03 -14.53 -12.26
N ALA A 40 1.10 -15.21 -12.02
CA ALA A 40 2.23 -14.66 -11.29
C ALA A 40 2.93 -13.52 -12.05
N SER A 41 3.53 -12.59 -11.30
CA SER A 41 4.29 -11.48 -11.86
C SER A 41 5.73 -11.88 -12.18
N PRO A 42 6.28 -11.51 -13.36
CA PRO A 42 7.68 -11.77 -13.73
C PRO A 42 8.67 -10.68 -13.23
N ALA A 43 8.27 -9.84 -12.26
CA ALA A 43 8.82 -8.49 -12.05
C ALA A 43 10.29 -8.32 -11.62
N ASP A 44 11.08 -9.37 -11.42
CA ASP A 44 12.53 -9.22 -11.20
C ASP A 44 13.32 -10.47 -11.60
N ALA A 45 13.25 -10.82 -12.89
CA ALA A 45 14.00 -11.95 -13.42
C ALA A 45 15.54 -11.75 -13.39
N GLU A 46 16.01 -10.49 -13.32
CA GLU A 46 17.41 -10.11 -13.55
C GLU A 46 18.15 -9.66 -12.27
N GLY A 47 17.48 -9.62 -11.12
CA GLY A 47 18.08 -9.33 -9.81
C GLY A 47 18.49 -7.87 -9.62
N ALA A 48 17.73 -6.95 -10.22
CA ALA A 48 17.98 -5.51 -10.17
C ALA A 48 17.66 -4.90 -8.77
N LEU A 49 16.95 -5.63 -7.90
CA LEU A 49 16.50 -5.15 -6.58
C LEU A 49 17.58 -5.14 -5.48
N ARG A 50 18.88 -5.14 -5.84
CA ARG A 50 20.01 -5.13 -4.87
C ARG A 50 20.38 -3.74 -4.37
N ARG A 51 19.79 -2.68 -4.93
CA ARG A 51 20.01 -1.29 -4.54
C ARG A 51 18.69 -0.63 -4.21
N TYR A 52 18.74 0.38 -3.33
CA TYR A 52 17.55 1.19 -3.05
C TYR A 52 17.08 1.87 -4.34
N PRO A 53 15.76 1.87 -4.61
CA PRO A 53 15.20 2.57 -5.76
C PRO A 53 15.22 4.08 -5.53
N ASP A 54 15.00 4.84 -6.60
CA ASP A 54 14.66 6.25 -6.49
C ASP A 54 13.36 6.40 -5.67
N PRO A 55 13.25 7.44 -4.82
CA PRO A 55 12.02 7.66 -4.04
C PRO A 55 10.76 7.83 -4.89
N GLN A 56 10.92 8.33 -6.12
CA GLN A 56 9.88 8.50 -7.12
C GLN A 56 10.45 8.10 -8.50
N PRO A 57 10.34 6.82 -8.91
CA PRO A 57 10.98 6.34 -10.13
C PRO A 57 10.46 7.09 -11.37
N GLN A 58 11.33 7.88 -12.00
CA GLN A 58 10.92 8.81 -13.05
C GLN A 58 10.32 8.07 -14.26
N ALA A 59 10.94 6.96 -14.68
CA ALA A 59 10.44 6.15 -15.78
C ALA A 59 9.01 5.62 -15.56
N LEU A 60 8.68 5.24 -14.31
CA LEU A 60 7.32 4.81 -13.96
C LEU A 60 6.35 5.99 -14.03
N ARG A 61 6.73 7.15 -13.50
CA ARG A 61 5.88 8.35 -13.50
C ARG A 61 5.60 8.84 -14.91
N ASP A 62 6.59 8.84 -15.79
CA ASP A 62 6.43 9.22 -17.19
C ASP A 62 5.51 8.25 -17.93
N ALA A 63 5.68 6.94 -17.72
CA ALA A 63 4.82 5.92 -18.33
C ALA A 63 3.36 6.05 -17.88
N LEU A 64 3.11 6.23 -16.58
CA LEU A 64 1.76 6.41 -16.04
C LEU A 64 1.15 7.75 -16.47
N ALA A 65 1.93 8.83 -16.49
CA ALA A 65 1.46 10.14 -16.95
C ALA A 65 1.00 10.10 -18.41
N SER A 66 1.78 9.44 -19.26
CA SER A 66 1.41 9.18 -20.66
C SER A 66 0.13 8.34 -20.77
N LEU A 67 0.04 7.24 -20.01
CA LEU A 67 -1.14 6.37 -19.98
C LEU A 67 -2.42 7.12 -19.58
N TYR A 68 -2.33 8.01 -18.60
CA TYR A 68 -3.48 8.73 -18.06
C TYR A 68 -3.73 10.11 -18.70
N GLY A 69 -2.88 10.54 -19.65
CA GLY A 69 -3.02 11.84 -20.32
C GLY A 69 -2.78 13.05 -19.41
N VAL A 70 -1.88 12.94 -18.44
CA VAL A 70 -1.51 14.00 -17.48
C VAL A 70 -0.02 14.31 -17.56
N VAL A 71 0.45 15.36 -16.87
CA VAL A 71 1.90 15.62 -16.76
C VAL A 71 2.52 14.81 -15.62
N PRO A 72 3.82 14.42 -15.67
CA PRO A 72 4.46 13.64 -14.61
C PRO A 72 4.40 14.29 -13.22
N ALA A 73 4.34 15.62 -13.14
CA ALA A 73 4.18 16.36 -11.89
C ALA A 73 2.83 16.10 -11.20
N GLN A 74 1.82 15.59 -11.91
CA GLN A 74 0.53 15.18 -11.37
C GLN A 74 0.48 13.71 -10.94
N VAL A 75 1.59 12.97 -11.09
CA VAL A 75 1.70 11.55 -10.72
C VAL A 75 2.62 11.40 -9.52
N LEU A 76 2.08 10.78 -8.47
CA LEU A 76 2.80 10.33 -7.28
C LEU A 76 2.72 8.80 -7.22
N ALA A 77 3.86 8.12 -7.17
CA ALA A 77 3.93 6.68 -6.94
C ALA A 77 3.94 6.40 -5.44
N THR A 78 3.06 5.51 -4.98
CA THR A 78 2.94 5.10 -3.57
C THR A 78 2.98 3.57 -3.47
N ARG A 79 3.13 3.06 -2.25
CA ARG A 79 3.04 1.64 -1.89
C ARG A 79 1.59 1.17 -1.94
N GLY A 80 1.08 1.01 -3.15
CA GLY A 80 -0.33 0.75 -3.41
C GLY A 80 -1.21 1.97 -3.09
N SER A 81 -2.51 1.81 -3.28
CA SER A 81 -3.49 2.87 -3.01
C SER A 81 -3.62 3.23 -1.54
N ASP A 82 -3.32 2.30 -0.63
CA ASP A 82 -3.47 2.51 0.82
C ASP A 82 -2.58 3.65 1.34
N GLU A 83 -1.32 3.73 0.88
CA GLU A 83 -0.44 4.83 1.23
C GLU A 83 -0.92 6.16 0.60
N GLY A 84 -1.53 6.12 -0.59
CA GLY A 84 -2.17 7.30 -1.18
C GLY A 84 -3.32 7.83 -0.32
N ILE A 85 -4.17 6.92 0.20
CA ILE A 85 -5.26 7.27 1.12
C ILE A 85 -4.70 7.85 2.43
N ASP A 86 -3.68 7.21 3.01
CA ASP A 86 -3.05 7.66 4.25
C ASP A 86 -2.42 9.06 4.10
N LEU A 87 -1.70 9.32 3.01
CA LEU A 87 -1.12 10.64 2.73
C LEU A 87 -2.20 11.73 2.61
N LEU A 88 -3.33 11.44 1.95
CA LEU A 88 -4.43 12.40 1.85
C LEU A 88 -5.02 12.72 3.24
N LEU A 89 -5.23 11.71 4.08
CA LEU A 89 -5.71 11.92 5.46
C LEU A 89 -4.68 12.71 6.28
N CYS A 90 -3.40 12.34 6.22
CA CYS A 90 -2.33 13.00 6.98
C CYS A 90 -2.15 14.48 6.60
N VAL A 91 -2.32 14.82 5.31
CA VAL A 91 -2.09 16.19 4.82
C VAL A 91 -3.29 17.09 5.06
N PHE A 92 -4.52 16.58 4.90
CA PHE A 92 -5.72 17.42 4.86
C PHE A 92 -6.64 17.29 6.08
N CYS A 93 -6.44 16.29 6.94
CA CYS A 93 -7.27 16.09 8.13
C CYS A 93 -6.49 16.36 9.41
N VAL A 94 -7.09 17.13 10.31
CA VAL A 94 -6.63 17.26 11.71
C VAL A 94 -7.36 16.19 12.53
N LEU A 95 -6.66 15.56 13.46
CA LEU A 95 -7.27 14.67 14.45
C LEU A 95 -8.30 15.47 15.26
N GLY A 96 -9.55 15.01 15.25
CA GLY A 96 -10.66 15.59 16.02
C GLY A 96 -10.69 15.16 17.48
#